data_AF-A0A7X6U8S0-F1
#
_entry.id   AF-A0A7X6U8S0-F1
#
_cell.length_a   1.000
_cell.length_b   1.000
_cell.length_c   1.000
_cell.angle_alpha   90.00
_cell.angle_beta   90.00
_cell.angle_gamma   90.00
#
_symmetry.space_group_name_H-M   'P 1'
#
loop_
_entity.id
_entity.type
_entity.pdbx_description
1 polymer ?
#
loop_
_entity_poly.entity_id
_entity_poly.type
_entity_poly.pdbx_seq_one_letter_code
_entity_poly.pdbx_strand_id
1 'polypeptide(L)'
;SVPRDLLLASFGGTLLGRLNRIPLTTASLDHNELGRQAFAACQYLEDNPSVLSVSVKVGCQLVIRASTGDLTPQTGDGSFGQSETLTVAPIDFYDDPDVQDILAMESFIGRCDELDLQILEGLLRHQTYAALAEHLFLAENALKYRLRRMLDWLGLANRQMLLEHLSAYLSAASLQEAVRIKLGERS
;
A
#
# COMPACT_ATOMS: atom_id res chain seq x y z
N SER A 1 -3.90 11.88 -18.91
CA SER A 1 -4.77 10.88 -18.27
C SER A 1 -4.05 9.55 -18.26
N VAL A 2 -3.93 8.92 -17.09
CA VAL A 2 -3.35 7.56 -16.97
C VAL A 2 -4.44 6.54 -17.34
N PRO A 3 -4.17 5.49 -18.12
CA PRO A 3 -2.91 5.15 -18.77
C PRO A 3 -2.72 5.73 -20.19
N ARG A 4 -3.66 6.51 -20.73
CA ARG A 4 -3.66 6.90 -22.16
C ARG A 4 -2.50 7.80 -22.57
N ASP A 5 -2.21 8.80 -21.74
CA ASP A 5 -1.20 9.83 -22.02
C ASP A 5 0.12 9.58 -21.26
N LEU A 6 0.05 8.79 -20.18
CA LEU A 6 1.18 8.43 -19.34
C LEU A 6 0.94 7.05 -18.71
N LEU A 7 1.90 6.15 -18.88
CA LEU A 7 1.95 4.88 -18.18
C LEU A 7 2.65 5.07 -16.83
N LEU A 8 2.08 4.53 -15.77
CA LEU A 8 2.63 4.68 -14.43
C LEU A 8 2.89 3.32 -13.79
N ALA A 9 4.12 3.07 -13.36
CA ALA A 9 4.50 1.92 -12.57
C ALA A 9 5.23 2.39 -11.30
N SER A 10 5.01 1.71 -10.19
CA SER A 10 5.63 2.00 -8.90
C SER A 10 6.49 0.83 -8.40
N PHE A 11 7.18 1.04 -7.28
CA PHE A 11 7.92 0.01 -6.54
C PHE A 11 7.41 -0.05 -5.09
N GLY A 12 7.42 -1.23 -4.48
CA GLY A 12 7.11 -1.41 -3.04
C GLY A 12 5.73 -2.00 -2.74
N GLY A 13 4.76 -1.90 -3.65
CA GLY A 13 3.51 -2.68 -3.60
C GLY A 13 2.50 -2.26 -2.53
N THR A 14 2.37 -0.96 -2.25
CA THR A 14 1.47 -0.42 -1.21
C THR A 14 0.00 -0.79 -1.44
N LEU A 15 -0.75 -0.94 -0.35
CA LEU A 15 -2.17 -1.22 -0.35
C LEU A 15 -2.96 -0.06 -0.96
N LEU A 16 -2.67 1.19 -0.61
CA LEU A 16 -3.28 2.37 -1.24
C LEU A 16 -3.06 2.41 -2.76
N GLY A 17 -1.88 2.02 -3.22
CA GLY A 17 -1.60 1.90 -4.66
C GLY A 17 -2.52 0.90 -5.36
N ARG A 18 -2.91 -0.17 -4.68
CA ARG A 18 -3.86 -1.17 -5.18
C ARG A 18 -5.31 -0.69 -5.11
N LEU A 19 -5.67 0.08 -4.09
CA LEU A 19 -7.03 0.54 -3.80
C LEU A 19 -7.43 1.83 -4.54
N ASN A 20 -6.46 2.47 -5.20
CA ASN A 20 -6.69 3.66 -6.00
C ASN A 20 -7.72 3.40 -7.12
N ARG A 21 -8.44 4.45 -7.53
CA ARG A 21 -9.39 4.41 -8.65
C ARG A 21 -8.76 3.86 -9.93
N ILE A 22 -7.47 4.13 -10.14
CA ILE A 22 -6.65 3.48 -11.18
C ILE A 22 -5.55 2.71 -10.44
N PRO A 23 -5.76 1.40 -10.17
CA PRO A 23 -4.79 0.59 -9.45
C PRO A 23 -3.41 0.61 -10.12
N LEU A 24 -2.38 0.83 -9.31
CA LEU A 24 -1.01 1.01 -9.78
C LEU A 24 -0.37 -0.33 -10.13
N THR A 25 0.23 -0.40 -11.31
CA THR A 25 1.19 -1.43 -11.69
C THR A 25 2.40 -1.29 -10.80
N THR A 26 2.88 -2.39 -10.23
CA THR A 26 3.94 -2.31 -9.21
C THR A 26 4.93 -3.44 -9.33
N ALA A 27 6.22 -3.10 -9.29
CA ALA A 27 7.28 -4.04 -8.96
C ALA A 27 7.33 -4.25 -7.44
N SER A 28 7.28 -5.50 -7.00
CA SER A 28 7.39 -5.89 -5.61
C SER A 28 8.61 -6.79 -5.41
N LEU A 29 9.24 -6.66 -4.26
CA LEU A 29 10.36 -7.49 -3.84
C LEU A 29 9.88 -8.51 -2.81
N ASP A 30 10.39 -9.74 -2.88
CA ASP A 30 10.26 -10.67 -1.77
C ASP A 30 11.20 -10.22 -0.63
N HIS A 31 10.62 -9.54 0.36
CA HIS A 31 11.35 -9.02 1.51
C HIS A 31 11.92 -10.14 2.39
N ASN A 32 11.26 -11.30 2.44
CA ASN A 32 11.77 -12.44 3.19
C ASN A 32 13.00 -13.03 2.50
N GLU A 33 12.96 -13.15 1.18
CA GLU A 33 14.12 -13.61 0.41
C GLU A 33 15.26 -12.59 0.47
N LEU A 34 14.97 -11.29 0.36
CA LEU A 34 15.98 -10.25 0.57
C LEU A 34 16.65 -10.40 1.95
N GLY A 35 15.88 -10.61 3.01
CA GLY A 35 16.41 -10.82 4.36
C GLY A 35 17.27 -12.08 4.47
N ARG A 36 16.81 -13.21 3.91
CA ARG A 36 17.58 -14.46 3.86
C ARG A 36 18.90 -14.29 3.12
N GLN A 37 18.87 -13.63 1.96
CA GLN A 37 20.05 -13.40 1.15
C GLN A 37 21.03 -12.42 1.81
N ALA A 38 20.53 -11.39 2.48
CA ALA A 38 21.36 -10.47 3.27
C ALA A 38 22.08 -11.22 4.40
N PHE A 39 21.35 -12.05 5.14
CA PHE A 39 21.95 -12.88 6.19
C PHE A 39 23.00 -13.85 5.64
N ALA A 40 22.68 -14.57 4.56
CA ALA A 40 23.60 -15.49 3.91
C ALA A 40 24.87 -14.80 3.40
N ALA A 41 24.76 -13.60 2.83
CA ALA A 41 25.90 -12.81 2.38
C ALA A 41 26.81 -12.39 3.55
N CYS A 42 26.22 -11.97 4.68
CA CYS A 42 26.99 -11.67 5.89
C CYS A 42 27.73 -12.90 6.41
N GLN A 43 27.02 -14.02 6.55
CA GLN A 43 27.62 -15.27 7.02
C GLN A 43 28.76 -15.74 6.10
N TYR A 44 28.58 -15.64 4.78
CA TYR A 44 29.61 -16.00 3.81
C TYR A 44 30.88 -15.17 3.97
N LEU A 45 30.75 -13.85 4.22
CA LEU A 45 31.89 -12.97 4.46
C LEU A 45 32.63 -13.32 5.76
N GLU A 46 31.89 -13.68 6.81
CA GLU A 46 32.47 -14.12 8.09
C GLU A 46 33.24 -15.44 7.95
N ASP A 47 32.66 -16.41 7.24
CA ASP A 47 33.26 -17.73 7.01
C ASP A 47 34.46 -17.67 6.04
N ASN A 48 34.59 -16.60 5.24
CA ASN A 48 35.63 -16.46 4.21
C ASN A 48 36.39 -15.11 4.31
N PRO A 49 37.34 -14.97 5.26
CA PRO A 49 38.03 -13.70 5.52
C PRO A 49 38.84 -13.11 4.35
N SER A 50 39.13 -13.90 3.31
CA SER A 50 39.82 -13.46 2.09
C SER A 50 38.89 -12.81 1.06
N VAL A 51 37.57 -12.92 1.22
CA VAL A 51 36.58 -12.29 0.35
C VAL A 51 36.25 -10.90 0.87
N LEU A 52 36.44 -9.88 0.03
CA LEU A 52 36.23 -8.48 0.40
C LEU A 52 34.79 -7.99 0.20
N SER A 53 34.04 -8.60 -0.73
CA SER A 53 32.67 -8.20 -1.03
C SER A 53 31.86 -9.34 -1.66
N VAL A 54 30.55 -9.27 -1.46
CA VAL A 54 29.55 -10.16 -2.06
C VAL A 54 28.46 -9.29 -2.68
N SER A 55 28.02 -9.63 -3.90
CA SER A 55 26.88 -9.00 -4.56
C SER A 55 25.80 -10.04 -4.81
N VAL A 56 24.59 -9.77 -4.31
CA VAL A 56 23.42 -10.65 -4.48
C VAL A 56 22.35 -9.90 -5.26
N LYS A 57 21.72 -10.59 -6.21
CA LYS A 57 20.57 -10.08 -6.96
C LYS A 57 19.34 -10.86 -6.55
N VAL A 58 18.35 -10.15 -6.00
CA VAL A 58 17.05 -10.72 -5.65
C VAL A 58 16.05 -10.35 -6.75
N GLY A 59 15.31 -11.34 -7.24
CA GLY A 59 14.31 -11.11 -8.28
C GLY A 59 13.15 -10.25 -7.76
N CYS A 60 12.68 -9.32 -8.58
CA CYS A 60 11.43 -8.60 -8.35
C CYS A 60 10.31 -9.23 -9.16
N GLN A 61 9.09 -9.20 -8.63
CA GLN A 61 7.88 -9.55 -9.35
C GLN A 61 7.18 -8.28 -9.83
N LEU A 62 6.89 -8.18 -11.13
CA LEU A 62 6.06 -7.11 -11.67
C LEU A 62 4.60 -7.55 -11.71
N VAL A 63 3.73 -6.78 -11.04
CA VAL A 63 2.28 -7.00 -11.03
C VAL A 63 1.61 -5.91 -11.86
N ILE A 64 1.13 -6.28 -13.05
CA ILE A 64 0.45 -5.38 -13.99
C ILE A 64 -0.96 -5.05 -13.49
N ARG A 65 -1.33 -3.77 -13.58
CA ARG A 65 -2.65 -3.24 -13.22
C ARG A 65 -3.05 -2.10 -14.17
N ALA A 66 -4.24 -1.53 -13.95
CA ALA A 66 -4.86 -0.53 -14.82
C ALA A 66 -3.98 0.68 -15.18
N SER A 67 -3.03 1.09 -14.32
CA SER A 67 -2.15 2.24 -14.58
C SER A 67 -1.17 2.05 -15.75
N THR A 68 -1.00 0.83 -16.25
CA THR A 68 -0.26 0.54 -17.49
C THR A 68 -1.14 -0.07 -18.58
N GLY A 69 -2.47 -0.09 -18.39
CA GLY A 69 -3.40 -0.75 -19.31
C GLY A 69 -3.19 -2.27 -19.36
N ASP A 70 -3.53 -2.87 -20.50
CA ASP A 70 -3.38 -4.33 -20.75
C ASP A 70 -2.00 -4.70 -21.29
N LEU A 71 -0.96 -3.92 -20.95
CA LEU A 71 0.38 -4.18 -21.43
C LEU A 71 0.94 -5.46 -20.81
N THR A 72 1.14 -6.48 -21.64
CA THR A 72 1.93 -7.66 -21.25
C THR A 72 3.42 -7.28 -21.26
N PRO A 73 4.16 -7.54 -20.17
CA PRO A 73 5.60 -7.32 -20.15
C PRO A 73 6.24 -8.09 -21.30
N GLN A 74 6.92 -7.39 -22.20
CA GLN A 74 7.68 -8.06 -23.25
C GLN A 74 9.03 -8.46 -22.65
N THR A 75 9.30 -9.76 -22.58
CA THR A 75 10.64 -10.30 -22.28
C THR A 75 11.51 -10.12 -23.52
N GLY A 76 11.95 -8.89 -23.76
CA GLY A 76 13.04 -8.62 -24.68
C GLY A 76 14.39 -8.95 -24.03
N ASP A 77 15.36 -9.33 -24.85
CA ASP A 77 16.80 -9.33 -24.62
C ASP A 77 17.37 -7.90 -24.42
N GLY A 78 16.57 -7.01 -23.83
CA GLY A 78 16.74 -5.56 -23.82
C GLY A 78 18.08 -5.15 -23.23
N SER A 79 18.94 -4.64 -24.11
CA SER A 79 19.99 -3.68 -23.74
C SER A 79 19.32 -2.52 -23.01
N PHE A 80 19.48 -2.44 -21.67
CA PHE A 80 19.15 -1.23 -20.94
C PHE A 80 19.96 -0.09 -21.57
N GLY A 81 19.29 0.87 -22.19
CA GLY A 81 19.96 2.09 -22.66
C GLY A 81 20.70 2.72 -21.49
N GLN A 82 21.84 3.36 -21.75
CA GLN A 82 22.50 4.17 -20.73
C GLN A 82 21.50 5.23 -20.27
N SER A 83 20.97 5.05 -19.07
CA SER A 83 20.18 6.09 -18.42
C SER A 83 21.15 7.20 -18.06
N GLU A 84 20.92 8.41 -18.56
CA GLU A 84 21.62 9.57 -18.04
C GLU A 84 21.29 9.66 -16.55
N THR A 85 22.32 9.56 -15.71
CA THR A 85 22.16 9.77 -14.27
C THR A 85 21.86 11.25 -14.07
N LEU A 86 20.57 11.59 -13.97
CA LEU A 86 20.18 12.92 -13.52
C LEU A 86 20.64 13.06 -12.07
N THR A 87 21.68 13.86 -11.84
CA THR A 87 22.03 14.33 -10.50
C THR A 87 20.95 15.30 -10.05
N VAL A 88 19.94 14.76 -9.39
CA VAL A 88 18.95 15.54 -8.64
C VAL A 88 19.56 15.88 -7.29
N ALA A 89 19.34 17.11 -6.80
CA ALA A 89 19.72 17.47 -5.44
C ALA A 89 19.09 16.48 -4.44
N PRO A 90 19.76 16.17 -3.31
CA PRO A 90 19.14 15.36 -2.28
C PRO A 90 17.89 16.09 -1.77
N ILE A 91 16.71 15.55 -2.10
CA ILE A 91 15.45 15.96 -1.52
C ILE A 91 15.17 14.95 -0.41
N ASP A 92 14.91 15.44 0.79
CA ASP A 92 14.39 14.57 1.85
C ASP A 92 12.91 14.29 1.55
N PHE A 93 12.68 13.17 0.85
CA PHE A 93 11.36 12.73 0.45
C PHE A 93 10.43 12.50 1.65
N TYR A 94 10.98 12.11 2.81
CA TYR A 94 10.18 11.77 3.98
C TYR A 94 9.81 12.99 4.85
N ASP A 95 10.45 14.13 4.62
CA ASP A 95 10.08 15.41 5.26
C ASP A 95 8.92 16.11 4.56
N ASP A 96 8.49 15.63 3.39
CA ASP A 96 7.33 16.18 2.67
C ASP A 96 6.01 15.85 3.41
N PRO A 97 5.20 16.86 3.80
CA PRO A 97 3.95 16.64 4.52
C PRO A 97 2.94 15.76 3.77
N ASP A 98 2.88 15.85 2.43
CA ASP A 98 1.96 15.05 1.62
C ASP A 98 2.40 13.59 1.61
N VAL A 99 3.72 13.34 1.59
CA VAL A 99 4.28 11.98 1.71
C VAL A 99 3.96 11.41 3.10
N GLN A 100 4.14 12.18 4.16
CA GLN A 100 3.82 11.73 5.52
C GLN A 100 2.34 11.39 5.68
N ASP A 101 1.43 12.18 5.09
CA ASP A 101 0.00 11.90 5.12
C ASP A 101 -0.36 10.61 4.38
N ILE A 102 0.21 10.38 3.19
CA ILE A 102 0.04 9.13 2.43
C ILE A 102 0.54 7.92 3.24
N LEU A 103 1.70 8.03 3.89
CA LEU A 103 2.27 6.96 4.71
C LEU A 103 1.42 6.69 5.97
N ALA A 104 0.86 7.73 6.58
CA ALA A 104 -0.07 7.60 7.70
C ALA A 104 -1.36 6.90 7.27
N MET A 105 -1.92 7.25 6.12
CA MET A 105 -3.11 6.60 5.55
C MET A 105 -2.83 5.13 5.19
N GLU A 106 -1.68 4.82 4.58
CA GLU A 106 -1.26 3.45 4.26
C GLU A 106 -1.19 2.61 5.54
N SER A 107 -0.54 3.14 6.58
CA SER A 107 -0.41 2.49 7.88
C SER A 107 -1.76 2.28 8.56
N PHE A 108 -2.66 3.28 8.48
CA PHE A 108 -4.00 3.22 9.03
C PHE A 108 -4.83 2.10 8.40
N ILE A 109 -4.91 2.04 7.06
CA ILE A 109 -5.65 0.99 6.35
C ILE A 109 -5.00 -0.38 6.60
N GLY A 110 -3.66 -0.44 6.66
CA GLY A 110 -2.92 -1.65 7.04
C GLY A 110 -3.31 -2.18 8.42
N ARG A 111 -3.60 -1.28 9.38
CA ARG A 111 -3.99 -1.62 10.75
C ARG A 111 -5.46 -2.02 10.92
N CYS A 112 -6.37 -1.51 10.11
CA CYS A 112 -7.80 -1.84 10.18
C CYS A 112 -8.06 -3.34 10.00
N ASP A 113 -8.85 -3.95 10.89
CA ASP A 113 -9.37 -5.29 10.65
C ASP A 113 -10.56 -5.28 9.67
N GLU A 114 -11.11 -6.45 9.34
CA GLU A 114 -12.24 -6.57 8.42
C GLU A 114 -13.46 -5.76 8.87
N LEU A 115 -13.80 -5.82 10.16
CA LEU A 115 -14.93 -5.07 10.71
C LEU A 115 -14.68 -3.57 10.65
N ASP A 116 -13.46 -3.12 10.93
CA ASP A 116 -13.08 -1.71 10.81
C ASP A 116 -13.27 -1.24 9.35
N LEU A 117 -12.82 -2.01 8.36
CA LEU A 117 -12.99 -1.67 6.95
C LEU A 117 -14.47 -1.64 6.52
N GLN A 118 -15.28 -2.58 6.98
CA GLN A 118 -16.74 -2.61 6.73
C GLN A 118 -17.46 -1.41 7.38
N ILE A 119 -17.05 -1.01 8.59
CA ILE A 119 -17.56 0.21 9.23
C ILE A 119 -17.23 1.42 8.36
N LEU A 120 -15.97 1.59 7.94
CA LEU A 120 -15.55 2.72 7.10
C LEU A 120 -16.31 2.75 5.76
N GLU A 121 -16.52 1.59 5.13
CA GLU A 121 -17.30 1.45 3.90
C GLU A 121 -18.74 1.96 4.10
N GLY A 122 -19.42 1.50 5.15
CA GLY A 122 -20.78 1.93 5.45
C GLY A 122 -20.87 3.42 5.77
N LEU A 123 -19.85 3.98 6.45
CA LEU A 123 -19.80 5.41 6.74
C LEU A 123 -19.61 6.26 5.48
N LEU A 124 -18.79 5.82 4.51
CA LEU A 124 -18.66 6.47 3.20
C LEU A 124 -19.94 6.37 2.36
N ARG A 125 -20.78 5.36 2.60
CA ARG A 125 -22.13 5.23 2.03
C ARG A 125 -23.19 6.01 2.80
N HIS A 126 -22.79 6.85 3.74
CA HIS A 126 -23.69 7.64 4.59
C HIS A 126 -24.70 6.81 5.40
N GLN A 127 -24.37 5.56 5.72
CA GLN A 127 -25.21 4.76 6.60
C GLN A 127 -25.21 5.33 8.03
N THR A 128 -26.33 5.16 8.73
CA THR A 128 -26.46 5.55 10.14
C THR A 128 -25.76 4.53 11.02
N TYR A 129 -25.41 4.91 12.25
CA TYR A 129 -24.81 3.98 13.20
C TYR A 129 -25.74 2.83 13.56
N ALA A 130 -27.05 3.07 13.65
CA ALA A 130 -28.03 2.03 13.91
C ALA A 130 -28.07 1.01 12.76
N ALA A 131 -28.13 1.47 11.51
CA ALA A 131 -28.13 0.58 10.34
C ALA A 131 -26.83 -0.21 10.22
N LEU A 132 -25.68 0.43 10.49
CA LEU A 132 -24.37 -0.24 10.51
C LEU A 132 -24.28 -1.28 11.63
N ALA A 133 -24.72 -0.94 12.83
CA ALA A 133 -24.71 -1.84 13.98
C ALA A 133 -25.58 -3.08 13.71
N GLU A 134 -26.77 -2.89 13.12
CA GLU A 134 -27.65 -3.98 12.72
C GLU A 134 -27.02 -4.86 11.63
N HIS A 135 -26.52 -4.26 10.55
CA HIS A 135 -25.96 -5.00 9.42
C HIS A 135 -24.68 -5.78 9.77
N LEU A 136 -23.85 -5.22 10.66
CA LEU A 136 -22.60 -5.85 11.11
C LEU A 136 -22.79 -6.74 12.34
N PHE A 137 -24.04 -6.90 12.83
CA PHE A 137 -24.35 -7.65 14.04
C PHE A 137 -23.55 -7.19 15.27
N LEU A 138 -23.36 -5.87 15.42
CA LEU A 138 -22.62 -5.23 16.50
C LEU A 138 -23.56 -4.47 17.45
N ALA A 139 -23.22 -4.46 18.73
CA ALA A 139 -23.80 -3.48 19.64
C ALA A 139 -23.34 -2.06 19.25
N GLU A 140 -24.22 -1.06 19.31
CA GLU A 140 -23.86 0.33 18.97
C GLU A 140 -22.63 0.84 19.73
N ASN A 141 -22.46 0.44 21.00
CA ASN A 141 -21.32 0.84 21.81
C ASN A 141 -20.00 0.24 21.30
N ALA A 142 -20.04 -0.99 20.76
CA ALA A 142 -18.87 -1.62 20.15
C ALA A 142 -18.49 -0.91 18.84
N LEU A 143 -19.48 -0.51 18.03
CA LEU A 143 -19.25 0.29 16.82
C LEU A 143 -18.64 1.66 17.16
N LYS A 144 -19.20 2.37 18.15
CA LYS A 144 -18.68 3.66 18.62
C LYS A 144 -17.25 3.54 19.15
N TYR A 145 -16.94 2.46 19.87
CA TYR A 145 -15.59 2.17 20.36
C TYR A 145 -14.59 1.99 19.21
N ARG A 146 -14.91 1.16 18.21
CA ARG A 146 -14.06 0.96 17.03
C ARG A 146 -13.84 2.26 16.26
N LEU A 147 -14.90 3.03 16.05
CA LEU A 147 -14.80 4.34 15.40
C LEU A 147 -13.90 5.30 16.19
N ARG A 148 -14.05 5.35 17.52
CA ARG A 148 -13.20 6.18 18.38
C ARG A 148 -11.73 5.77 18.26
N ARG A 149 -11.45 4.47 18.29
CA ARG A 149 -10.11 3.92 18.11
C ARG A 149 -9.50 4.31 16.77
N MET A 150 -10.27 4.25 15.68
CA MET A 150 -9.81 4.66 14.34
C MET A 150 -9.52 6.17 14.27
N LEU A 151 -10.35 6.99 14.91
CA LEU A 151 -10.09 8.43 15.04
C LEU A 151 -8.79 8.70 15.80
N ASP A 152 -8.56 7.99 16.90
CA ASP A 152 -7.36 8.13 17.73
C ASP A 152 -6.08 7.72 16.96
N TRP A 153 -6.15 6.73 16.07
CA TRP A 153 -5.01 6.32 15.23
C TRP A 153 -4.56 7.41 14.25
N LEU A 154 -5.49 8.22 13.74
CA LEU A 154 -5.21 9.32 12.82
C LEU A 154 -5.12 10.68 13.53
N GLY A 155 -5.31 10.74 14.85
CA GLY A 155 -5.35 11.99 15.60
C GLY A 155 -6.53 12.90 15.24
N LEU A 156 -7.63 12.33 14.73
CA LEU A 156 -8.80 13.08 14.27
C LEU A 156 -9.84 13.26 15.38
N ALA A 157 -10.49 14.41 15.40
CA ALA A 157 -11.43 14.74 16.48
C ALA A 157 -12.80 14.05 16.32
N ASN A 158 -13.26 13.87 15.08
CA ASN A 158 -14.64 13.45 14.82
C ASN A 158 -14.80 12.71 13.48
N ARG A 159 -15.97 12.07 13.32
CA ARG A 159 -16.35 11.31 12.12
C ARG A 159 -16.24 12.13 10.84
N GLN A 160 -16.59 13.40 10.85
CA GLN A 160 -16.62 14.22 9.64
C GLN A 160 -15.20 14.39 9.08
N MET A 161 -14.23 14.70 9.95
CA MET A 161 -12.82 14.78 9.57
C MET A 161 -12.29 13.44 9.04
N LEU A 162 -12.70 12.31 9.64
CA LEU A 162 -12.35 10.98 9.15
C LEU A 162 -12.88 10.73 7.74
N LEU A 163 -14.12 11.10 7.46
CA LEU A 163 -14.71 10.92 6.14
C LEU A 163 -14.06 11.82 5.09
N GLU A 164 -13.77 13.07 5.44
CA GLU A 164 -13.04 14.00 4.58
C GLU A 164 -11.67 13.44 4.22
N HIS A 165 -10.90 13.02 5.24
CA HIS A 165 -9.56 12.46 5.06
C HIS A 165 -9.57 11.16 4.24
N LEU A 166 -10.51 10.24 4.51
CA LEU A 166 -10.66 9.02 3.72
C LEU A 166 -11.04 9.28 2.28
N SER A 167 -11.96 10.21 2.04
CA SER A 167 -12.50 10.51 0.71
C SER A 167 -11.45 11.09 -0.25
N ALA A 168 -10.36 11.66 0.28
CA ALA A 168 -9.23 12.13 -0.51
C ALA A 168 -8.50 10.98 -1.22
N TYR A 169 -8.52 9.77 -0.63
CA TYR A 169 -7.74 8.62 -1.10
C TYR A 169 -8.60 7.44 -1.59
N LEU A 170 -9.76 7.23 -0.98
CA LEU A 170 -10.52 5.99 -1.08
C LEU A 170 -12.01 6.24 -1.33
N SER A 171 -12.60 5.29 -2.04
CA SER A 171 -14.06 5.18 -2.20
C SER A 171 -14.61 4.02 -1.38
N ALA A 172 -15.93 3.95 -1.21
CA ALA A 172 -16.56 2.78 -0.61
C ALA A 172 -16.22 1.48 -1.36
N ALA A 173 -16.10 1.53 -2.71
CA ALA A 173 -15.69 0.38 -3.51
C ALA A 173 -14.23 -0.03 -3.23
N SER A 174 -13.34 0.95 -2.99
CA SER A 174 -11.97 0.70 -2.58
C SER A 174 -11.91 -0.08 -1.26
N LEU A 175 -12.76 0.27 -0.28
CA LEU A 175 -12.77 -0.43 1.01
C LEU A 175 -13.32 -1.86 0.93
N GLN A 176 -14.29 -2.12 0.06
CA GLN A 176 -14.74 -3.49 -0.22
C GLN A 176 -13.61 -4.34 -0.81
N GLU A 177 -12.82 -3.77 -1.71
CA GLU A 177 -11.67 -4.45 -2.26
C GLU A 177 -10.58 -4.70 -1.20
N ALA A 178 -10.38 -3.75 -0.28
CA ALA A 178 -9.46 -3.92 0.86
C ALA A 178 -9.84 -5.13 1.73
N VAL A 179 -11.14 -5.34 1.98
CA VAL A 179 -11.63 -6.51 2.71
C VAL A 179 -11.29 -7.80 1.97
N ARG A 180 -11.55 -7.87 0.66
CA ARG A 180 -11.24 -9.04 -0.17
C ARG A 180 -9.75 -9.36 -0.17
N ILE A 181 -8.91 -8.34 -0.31
CA ILE A 181 -7.45 -8.48 -0.28
C ILE A 181 -7.00 -9.10 1.04
N LYS A 182 -7.45 -8.55 2.18
CA LYS A 182 -7.05 -9.05 3.50
C LYS A 182 -7.58 -10.44 3.83
N LEU A 183 -8.73 -10.85 3.27
CA LEU A 183 -9.24 -12.21 3.39
C LEU A 183 -8.43 -13.20 2.54
N GLY A 184 -8.05 -12.80 1.32
CA GLY A 184 -7.20 -13.60 0.43
C GLY A 184 -5.78 -13.81 0.95
N GLU A 185 -5.21 -12.82 1.65
CA GLU A 185 -3.87 -12.91 2.27
C GLU A 185 -3.82 -13.84 3.51
N ARG A 186 -4.97 -14.28 4.03
CA ARG A 186 -5.08 -15.23 5.15
C ARG A 186 -5.23 -16.69 4.72
N SER A 187 -5.38 -16.95 3.42
CA SER A 187 -5.59 -18.28 2.82
C SER A 187 -4.28 -18.84 2.28
#